data_AF-A0A3S4ZKF5-F1
#
_entry.id   AF-A0A3S4ZKF5-F1
#
_cell.length_a   1.000
_cell.length_b   1.000
_cell.length_c   1.000
_cell.angle_alpha   90.00
_cell.angle_beta   90.00
_cell.angle_gamma   90.00
#
_symmetry.space_group_name_H-M   'P 1'
#
loop_
_entity.id
_entity.type
_entity.pdbx_description
1 polymer ?
#
loop_
_entity_poly.entity_id
_entity_poly.type
_entity_poly.pdbx_seq_one_letter_code
_entity_poly.pdbx_strand_id
1 'polypeptide(L)'
;MKYHFQYGYTGTREMVIFLDEAALKDNIWADDDGDIRVYQDLTVTFDIDRYLRLMQLLKPLKEIDAGFGRVQMTADIESKSAAETYKIRGTFIEVYYKGDLNLDARWWCDGALIDFGVYLNMPNQFYADPAAWFEKEIAAKGIQNVEEVMEAEQWK
;
A
#
# COMPACT_ATOMS: atom_id res chain seq x y z
N MET A 1 2.81 11.81 -4.15
CA MET A 1 1.89 10.66 -4.10
C MET A 1 0.58 11.02 -4.79
N LYS A 2 0.15 10.21 -5.77
CA LYS A 2 -1.17 10.30 -6.41
C LYS A 2 -1.94 9.03 -6.10
N TYR A 3 -3.27 9.07 -6.13
CA TYR A 3 -4.09 7.88 -5.92
C TYR A 3 -5.46 7.99 -6.58
N HIS A 4 -6.08 6.84 -6.81
CA HIS A 4 -7.48 6.70 -7.18
C HIS A 4 -8.09 5.47 -6.49
N PHE A 5 -9.39 5.27 -6.72
CA PHE A 5 -10.12 4.11 -6.21
C PHE A 5 -10.66 3.29 -7.37
N GLN A 6 -10.66 1.98 -7.22
CA GLN A 6 -11.20 1.05 -8.19
C GLN A 6 -11.98 -0.08 -7.52
N TYR A 7 -12.81 -0.78 -8.30
CA TYR A 7 -13.32 -2.09 -7.90
C TYR A 7 -12.35 -3.17 -8.38
N GLY A 8 -11.81 -3.93 -7.43
CA GLY A 8 -11.04 -5.13 -7.72
C GLY A 8 -11.88 -6.21 -8.39
N TYR A 9 -11.23 -7.26 -8.88
CA TYR A 9 -11.88 -8.34 -9.64
C TYR A 9 -13.05 -9.02 -8.89
N THR A 10 -13.00 -9.06 -7.56
CA THR A 10 -14.03 -9.63 -6.69
C THR A 10 -15.10 -8.62 -6.27
N GLY A 11 -15.08 -7.40 -6.80
CA GLY A 11 -15.97 -6.30 -6.42
C GLY A 11 -15.56 -5.57 -5.14
N THR A 12 -14.38 -5.86 -4.59
CA THR A 12 -13.82 -5.16 -3.42
C THR A 12 -13.40 -3.75 -3.77
N ARG A 13 -13.56 -2.80 -2.85
CA ARG A 13 -13.07 -1.43 -3.04
C ARG A 13 -11.57 -1.40 -2.79
N GLU A 14 -10.82 -0.96 -3.77
CA GLU A 14 -9.36 -0.90 -3.72
C GLU A 14 -8.88 0.55 -3.82
N MET A 15 -7.81 0.84 -3.11
CA MET A 15 -7.04 2.07 -3.29
C MET A 15 -5.79 1.73 -4.08
N VAL A 16 -5.54 2.50 -5.14
CA VAL A 16 -4.33 2.40 -5.96
C VAL A 16 -3.52 3.67 -5.78
N ILE A 17 -2.30 3.52 -5.27
CA ILE A 17 -1.36 4.59 -4.95
C ILE A 17 -0.20 4.55 -5.93
N PHE A 18 0.07 5.68 -6.57
CA PHE A 18 1.23 5.88 -7.43
C PHE A 18 2.27 6.76 -6.74
N LEU A 19 3.49 6.23 -6.69
CA LEU A 19 4.68 6.87 -6.17
C LEU A 19 5.67 7.01 -7.32
N ASP A 20 6.02 8.24 -7.67
CA ASP A 20 7.12 8.54 -8.58
C ASP A 20 8.43 8.69 -7.79
N GLU A 21 9.55 8.84 -8.50
CA GLU A 21 10.89 8.96 -7.91
C GLU A 21 10.94 10.04 -6.82
N ALA A 22 10.27 11.16 -7.04
CA ALA A 22 10.18 12.25 -6.06
C ALA A 22 9.43 11.84 -4.79
N ALA A 23 8.32 11.09 -4.92
CA ALA A 23 7.58 10.56 -3.77
C ALA A 23 8.33 9.44 -3.04
N LEU A 24 9.18 8.67 -3.74
CA LEU A 24 9.96 7.58 -3.15
C LEU A 24 11.17 8.07 -2.36
N LYS A 25 11.87 9.09 -2.86
CA LYS A 25 13.18 9.56 -2.37
C LYS A 25 13.34 9.62 -0.86
N ASP A 26 12.31 10.09 -0.15
CA ASP A 26 12.38 10.32 1.31
C ASP A 26 11.64 9.24 2.13
N ASN A 27 11.01 8.25 1.47
CA ASN A 27 10.07 7.32 2.11
C ASN A 27 10.37 5.85 1.88
N ILE A 28 11.15 5.53 0.85
CA ILE A 28 11.59 4.16 0.58
C ILE A 28 12.77 3.80 1.48
N TRP A 29 12.76 2.57 1.98
CA TRP A 29 13.79 2.01 2.82
C TRP A 29 14.02 0.54 2.45
N ALA A 30 15.15 0.00 2.88
CA ALA A 30 15.47 -1.42 2.80
C ALA A 30 16.14 -1.85 4.09
N ASP A 31 15.96 -3.11 4.48
CA ASP A 31 16.81 -3.78 5.44
C ASP A 31 18.25 -3.84 4.88
N ASP A 32 19.25 -3.73 5.77
CA ASP A 32 20.71 -3.73 5.55
C ASP A 32 21.24 -3.80 4.08
N ASP A 33 22.02 -2.78 3.67
CA ASP A 33 22.78 -2.70 2.41
C ASP A 33 21.96 -2.75 1.09
N GLY A 34 20.62 -2.67 1.15
CA GLY A 34 19.76 -2.58 -0.04
C GLY A 34 19.87 -1.27 -0.82
N ASP A 35 20.14 -1.36 -2.13
CA ASP A 35 20.12 -0.17 -3.00
C ASP A 35 18.68 0.20 -3.37
N ILE A 36 18.06 1.07 -2.57
CA ILE A 36 16.70 1.58 -2.79
C ILE A 36 16.53 2.32 -4.13
N ARG A 37 17.61 2.78 -4.78
CA ARG A 37 17.55 3.55 -6.03
C ARG A 37 17.17 2.69 -7.24
N VAL A 38 17.06 1.37 -7.06
CA VAL A 38 16.58 0.45 -8.10
C VAL A 38 15.09 0.61 -8.40
N TYR A 39 14.33 1.26 -7.50
CA TYR A 39 12.91 1.57 -7.69
C TYR A 39 12.74 3.07 -7.94
N GLN A 40 12.33 3.44 -9.16
CA GLN A 40 12.03 4.84 -9.54
C GLN A 40 10.53 5.11 -9.59
N ASP A 41 9.73 4.06 -9.56
CA ASP A 41 8.27 4.13 -9.47
C ASP A 41 7.73 2.93 -8.69
N LEU A 42 6.64 3.15 -7.97
CA LEU A 42 5.85 2.10 -7.35
C LEU A 42 4.35 2.38 -7.55
N THR A 43 3.62 1.32 -7.87
CA THR A 43 2.16 1.27 -7.76
C THR A 43 1.82 0.32 -6.63
N VAL A 44 1.05 0.78 -5.65
CA VAL A 44 0.60 -0.01 -4.50
C VAL A 44 -0.92 -0.08 -4.52
N THR A 45 -1.46 -1.29 -4.57
CA THR A 45 -2.90 -1.55 -4.56
C THR A 45 -3.29 -2.39 -3.35
N PHE A 46 -4.32 -1.97 -2.62
CA PHE A 46 -4.83 -2.76 -1.49
C PHE A 46 -6.35 -2.61 -1.27
N ASP A 47 -6.94 -3.65 -0.67
CA ASP A 47 -8.36 -3.73 -0.31
C ASP A 47 -8.66 -2.82 0.91
N ILE A 48 -9.47 -1.79 0.66
CA ILE A 48 -9.89 -0.79 1.65
C ILE A 48 -10.73 -1.44 2.75
N ASP A 49 -11.67 -2.30 2.37
CA ASP A 49 -12.60 -2.92 3.29
C ASP A 49 -11.88 -3.89 4.23
N ARG A 50 -10.88 -4.62 3.71
CA ARG A 50 -10.00 -5.47 4.53
C ARG A 50 -9.15 -4.64 5.48
N TYR A 51 -8.57 -3.54 5.02
CA TYR A 51 -7.82 -2.62 5.88
C TYR A 51 -8.68 -2.12 7.04
N LEU A 52 -9.89 -1.62 6.75
CA LEU A 52 -10.81 -1.09 7.77
C LEU A 52 -11.26 -2.15 8.78
N ARG A 53 -11.57 -3.38 8.32
CA ARG A 53 -11.89 -4.50 9.22
C ARG A 53 -10.73 -4.83 10.16
N LEU A 54 -9.50 -4.84 9.65
CA LEU A 54 -8.32 -5.07 10.49
C LEU A 54 -8.15 -3.96 11.53
N MET A 55 -8.30 -2.69 11.13
CA MET A 55 -8.25 -1.55 12.06
C MET A 55 -9.27 -1.65 13.20
N GLN A 56 -10.49 -2.10 12.90
CA GLN A 56 -11.53 -2.32 13.91
C GLN A 56 -11.17 -3.44 14.90
N LEU A 57 -10.57 -4.53 14.42
CA LEU A 57 -10.10 -5.64 15.27
C LEU A 57 -8.88 -5.25 16.10
N LEU A 58 -8.01 -4.40 15.55
CA LEU A 58 -6.77 -3.95 16.18
C LEU A 58 -7.00 -3.00 17.35
N LYS A 59 -8.01 -2.13 17.27
CA LYS A 59 -8.29 -1.11 18.28
C LYS A 59 -8.39 -1.67 19.72
N PRO A 60 -9.26 -2.66 20.02
CA PRO A 60 -9.33 -3.23 21.37
C PRO A 60 -8.05 -3.98 21.75
N LEU A 61 -7.37 -4.61 20.79
CA LEU A 61 -6.15 -5.37 21.07
C LEU A 61 -4.98 -4.44 21.47
N LYS A 62 -4.86 -3.27 20.82
CA LYS A 62 -3.89 -2.23 21.17
C LYS A 62 -4.13 -1.67 22.58
N GLU A 63 -5.38 -1.55 23.01
CA GLU A 63 -5.74 -1.09 24.36
C GLU A 63 -5.35 -2.12 25.44
N ILE A 64 -5.36 -3.42 25.10
CA ILE A 64 -5.00 -4.52 26.01
C ILE A 64 -3.49 -4.70 26.11
N ASP A 65 -2.80 -4.76 24.97
CA ASP A 65 -1.36 -4.98 24.90
C ASP A 65 -0.77 -4.32 23.65
N ALA A 66 -0.25 -3.09 23.77
CA ALA A 66 0.43 -2.44 22.65
C ALA A 66 1.63 -3.23 22.10
N GLY A 67 2.18 -4.20 22.85
CA GLY A 67 3.28 -5.06 22.43
C GLY A 67 2.87 -6.33 21.68
N PHE A 68 1.58 -6.57 21.42
CA PHE A 68 1.09 -7.89 20.98
C PHE A 68 1.71 -8.42 19.68
N GLY A 69 2.27 -7.52 18.85
CA GLY A 69 3.09 -7.92 17.71
C GLY A 69 2.85 -7.09 16.46
N ARG A 70 2.57 -7.78 15.35
CA ARG A 70 2.57 -7.24 13.99
C ARG A 70 1.35 -7.74 13.22
N VAL A 71 0.70 -6.85 12.48
CA VAL A 71 -0.43 -7.19 11.60
C VAL A 71 -0.18 -6.67 10.20
N GLN A 72 -0.35 -7.56 9.23
CA GLN A 72 -0.11 -7.32 7.81
C GLN A 72 -1.30 -7.80 6.99
N MET A 73 -1.49 -7.19 5.82
CA MET A 73 -2.43 -7.66 4.81
C MET A 73 -1.77 -7.70 3.44
N THR A 74 -2.17 -8.66 2.61
CA THR A 74 -1.72 -8.74 1.22
C THR A 74 -2.05 -7.45 0.48
N ALA A 75 -1.13 -7.06 -0.39
CA ALA A 75 -1.25 -5.93 -1.29
C ALA A 75 -0.56 -6.29 -2.60
N ASP A 76 -0.94 -5.65 -3.69
CA ASP A 76 -0.20 -5.76 -4.95
C ASP A 76 0.75 -4.57 -5.04
N ILE A 77 2.03 -4.85 -5.28
CA ILE A 77 3.05 -3.81 -5.44
C ILE A 77 3.78 -4.10 -6.74
N GLU A 78 3.80 -3.10 -7.61
CA GLU A 78 4.43 -3.19 -8.93
C GLU A 78 5.35 -2.01 -9.17
N SER A 79 6.38 -2.23 -9.98
CA SER A 79 7.30 -1.19 -10.45
C SER A 79 7.61 -1.44 -11.92
N LYS A 80 7.45 -0.41 -12.75
CA LYS A 80 7.77 -0.49 -14.18
C LYS A 80 9.27 -0.29 -14.43
N SER A 81 9.95 0.43 -13.53
CA SER A 81 11.40 0.67 -13.59
C SER A 81 12.25 -0.43 -12.97
N ALA A 82 11.66 -1.32 -12.16
CA ALA A 82 12.41 -2.40 -11.53
C ALA A 82 13.05 -3.33 -12.57
N ALA A 83 14.38 -3.48 -12.48
CA ALA A 83 15.11 -4.46 -13.26
C ALA A 83 14.71 -5.89 -12.88
N GLU A 84 14.86 -6.86 -13.79
CA GLU A 84 14.43 -8.24 -13.56
C GLU A 84 15.07 -8.88 -12.31
N THR A 85 16.30 -8.50 -11.95
CA THR A 85 16.96 -8.96 -10.72
C THR A 85 16.32 -8.41 -9.44
N TYR A 86 15.59 -7.29 -9.52
CA TYR A 86 14.92 -6.61 -8.40
C TYR A 86 13.41 -6.72 -8.48
N LYS A 87 12.92 -7.75 -9.17
CA LYS A 87 11.50 -8.01 -9.33
C LYS A 87 10.83 -8.16 -7.97
N ILE A 88 9.74 -7.43 -7.80
CA ILE A 88 8.99 -7.34 -6.54
C ILE A 88 8.25 -8.66 -6.24
N ARG A 89 8.33 -9.10 -4.98
CA ARG A 89 7.78 -10.36 -4.45
C ARG A 89 7.24 -10.20 -3.04
N GLY A 90 6.34 -11.12 -2.66
CA GLY A 90 5.80 -11.24 -1.30
C GLY A 90 5.36 -9.92 -0.72
N THR A 91 4.41 -9.28 -1.40
CA THR A 91 3.98 -7.91 -1.17
C THR A 91 2.87 -7.82 -0.12
N PHE A 92 2.96 -6.83 0.76
CA PHE A 92 1.97 -6.61 1.82
C PHE A 92 1.95 -5.15 2.31
N ILE A 93 0.83 -4.73 2.89
CA ILE A 93 0.77 -3.57 3.76
C ILE A 93 0.99 -4.02 5.21
N GLU A 94 1.93 -3.40 5.91
CA GLU A 94 1.97 -3.44 7.37
C GLU A 94 1.01 -2.39 7.95
N VAL A 95 0.02 -2.87 8.69
CA VAL A 95 -1.05 -2.05 9.30
C VAL A 95 -0.71 -1.68 10.75
N TYR A 96 0.07 -2.53 11.41
CA TYR A 96 0.43 -2.36 12.81
C TYR A 96 1.77 -3.02 13.14
N TYR A 97 2.58 -2.33 13.95
CA TYR A 97 3.77 -2.89 14.57
C TYR A 97 4.02 -2.29 15.95
N LYS A 98 4.02 -3.14 16.99
CA LYS A 98 4.46 -2.80 18.36
C LYS A 98 3.93 -1.47 18.93
N GLY A 99 2.65 -1.19 18.74
CA GLY A 99 1.96 -0.03 19.31
C GLY A 99 1.66 1.06 18.29
N ASP A 100 2.34 1.01 17.14
CA ASP A 100 2.22 2.01 16.09
C ASP A 100 1.31 1.53 14.97
N LEU A 101 0.39 2.42 14.58
CA LEU A 101 -0.41 2.25 13.39
C LEU A 101 0.43 2.73 12.21
N ASN A 102 0.83 1.79 11.37
CA ASN A 102 1.66 2.05 10.22
C ASN A 102 0.84 1.84 8.94
N LEU A 103 1.27 2.47 7.86
CA LEU A 103 0.78 2.15 6.53
C LEU A 103 2.00 2.05 5.62
N ASP A 104 2.75 0.97 5.80
CA ASP A 104 3.95 0.71 5.02
C ASP A 104 3.62 -0.33 3.97
N ALA A 105 3.90 -0.04 2.70
CA ALA A 105 3.96 -1.07 1.68
C ALA A 105 5.33 -1.74 1.75
N ARG A 106 5.37 -3.07 1.83
CA ARG A 106 6.60 -3.85 1.98
C ARG A 106 6.64 -5.02 1.02
N TRP A 107 7.85 -5.38 0.60
CA TRP A 107 8.11 -6.46 -0.33
C TRP A 107 9.54 -6.98 -0.17
N TRP A 108 9.82 -8.16 -0.70
CA TRP A 108 11.18 -8.62 -0.94
C TRP A 108 11.42 -8.78 -2.44
N CYS A 109 12.65 -9.01 -2.87
CA CYS A 109 12.97 -9.22 -4.28
C CYS A 109 13.84 -10.46 -4.50
N ASP A 110 13.83 -11.02 -5.70
CA ASP A 110 14.59 -12.24 -6.01
C ASP A 110 16.12 -12.04 -5.92
N GLY A 111 16.61 -10.82 -6.17
CA GLY A 111 18.04 -10.50 -6.20
C GLY A 111 18.66 -10.16 -4.84
N ALA A 112 17.87 -10.00 -3.79
CA ALA A 112 18.35 -9.68 -2.46
C ALA A 112 17.43 -10.28 -1.38
N LEU A 113 18.02 -11.02 -0.44
CA LEU A 113 17.31 -11.59 0.73
C LEU A 113 17.06 -10.52 1.81
N ILE A 114 16.57 -9.35 1.39
CA ILE A 114 16.27 -8.19 2.25
C ILE A 114 14.84 -7.73 2.00
N ASP A 115 14.21 -7.21 3.04
CA ASP A 115 12.92 -6.55 2.93
C ASP A 115 13.11 -5.10 2.50
N PHE A 116 12.27 -4.65 1.59
CA PHE A 116 12.11 -3.27 1.20
C PHE A 116 10.77 -2.77 1.72
N GLY A 117 10.66 -1.47 1.92
CA GLY A 117 9.39 -0.85 2.18
C GLY A 117 9.33 0.61 1.80
N VAL A 118 8.11 1.14 1.75
CA VAL A 118 7.85 2.56 1.58
C VAL A 118 6.75 3.00 2.55
N TYR A 119 7.01 4.08 3.27
CA TYR A 119 5.99 4.72 4.09
C TYR A 119 4.98 5.45 3.20
N LEU A 120 3.73 5.01 3.21
CA LEU A 120 2.66 5.66 2.47
C LEU A 120 2.20 6.88 3.28
N ASN A 121 2.81 8.05 3.01
CA ASN A 121 2.54 9.34 3.67
C ASN A 121 1.09 9.79 3.52
N MET A 122 0.19 9.20 4.29
CA MET A 122 -1.22 9.56 4.30
C MET A 122 -1.43 10.86 5.10
N PRO A 123 -2.46 11.66 4.78
CA PRO A 123 -2.72 12.89 5.52
C PRO A 123 -3.22 12.58 6.95
N ASN A 124 -3.00 13.48 7.91
CA ASN A 124 -3.38 13.25 9.31
C ASN A 124 -4.85 12.85 9.52
N GLN A 125 -5.76 13.33 8.65
CA GLN A 125 -7.18 12.97 8.69
C GLN A 125 -7.41 11.48 8.42
N PHE A 126 -6.56 10.84 7.62
CA PHE A 126 -6.59 9.40 7.40
C PHE A 126 -6.34 8.64 8.71
N TYR A 127 -5.30 8.99 9.46
CA TYR A 127 -4.97 8.28 10.71
C TYR A 127 -5.98 8.55 11.84
N ALA A 128 -6.67 9.70 11.81
CA ALA A 128 -7.69 10.03 12.79
C ALA A 128 -8.96 9.18 12.63
N ASP A 129 -9.44 9.03 11.40
CA ASP A 129 -10.60 8.19 11.05
C ASP A 129 -10.48 7.70 9.60
N PRO A 130 -9.83 6.53 9.37
CA PRO A 130 -9.60 6.05 8.02
C PRO A 130 -10.91 5.77 7.27
N ALA A 131 -11.95 5.31 7.97
CA ALA A 131 -13.24 5.02 7.36
C ALA A 131 -13.89 6.30 6.83
N ALA A 132 -13.98 7.34 7.66
CA ALA A 132 -14.51 8.63 7.22
C ALA A 132 -13.68 9.27 6.10
N TRP A 133 -12.35 9.10 6.14
CA TRP A 133 -11.46 9.60 5.10
C TRP A 133 -11.73 8.91 3.75
N PHE A 134 -11.80 7.56 3.74
CA PHE A 134 -12.07 6.81 2.52
C PHE A 134 -13.42 7.17 1.91
N GLU A 135 -14.50 7.19 2.71
CA GLU A 135 -15.84 7.51 2.20
C GLU A 135 -15.90 8.92 1.60
N LYS A 136 -15.24 9.89 2.24
CA LYS A 136 -15.15 11.26 1.72
C LYS A 136 -14.39 11.32 0.40
N GLU A 137 -13.23 10.68 0.31
CA GLU A 137 -12.38 10.70 -0.88
C GLU A 137 -13.02 9.93 -2.04
N ILE A 138 -13.66 8.80 -1.76
CA ILE A 138 -14.46 8.03 -2.72
C ILE A 138 -15.62 8.87 -3.24
N ALA A 139 -16.36 9.55 -2.37
CA ALA A 139 -17.45 10.44 -2.80
C ALA A 139 -16.97 11.59 -3.70
N ALA A 140 -15.75 12.08 -3.48
CA ALA A 140 -15.16 13.16 -4.26
C ALA A 140 -14.56 12.70 -5.61
N LYS A 141 -13.97 11.51 -5.67
CA LYS A 141 -13.21 11.01 -6.84
C LYS A 141 -13.94 9.95 -7.66
N GLY A 142 -14.95 9.30 -7.07
CA GLY A 142 -15.58 8.10 -7.61
C GLY A 142 -14.70 6.84 -7.45
N ILE A 143 -15.26 5.70 -7.87
CA ILE A 143 -14.57 4.41 -7.99
C ILE A 143 -14.60 3.99 -9.46
N GLN A 144 -13.46 3.61 -10.02
CA GLN A 144 -13.31 3.14 -11.39
C GLN A 144 -13.56 1.62 -11.49
N ASN A 145 -14.12 1.14 -12.60
CA ASN A 145 -14.20 -0.29 -12.86
C ASN A 145 -12.93 -0.75 -13.59
N VAL A 146 -12.25 -1.80 -13.09
CA VAL A 146 -11.02 -2.32 -13.70
C VAL A 146 -11.26 -2.82 -15.14
N GLU A 147 -12.45 -3.34 -15.44
CA GLU A 147 -12.82 -3.77 -16.80
C GLU A 147 -12.78 -2.61 -17.82
N GLU A 148 -13.22 -1.41 -17.44
CA GLU A 148 -13.21 -0.24 -18.32
C GLU A 148 -11.78 0.29 -18.59
N VAL A 149 -10.86 0.10 -17.64
CA VAL A 149 -9.45 0.52 -17.78
C VAL A 149 -8.68 -0.45 -18.68
N MET A 150 -8.91 -1.76 -18.52
CA MET A 150 -8.28 -2.79 -19.36
C MET A 150 -8.73 -2.71 -20.83
N GLU A 151 -10.01 -2.41 -21.09
CA GLU A 151 -10.50 -2.18 -22.44
C GLU A 151 -9.88 -0.91 -23.06
N ALA A 152 -9.68 0.17 -22.30
CA ALA A 152 -9.08 1.39 -22.83
C ALA A 152 -7.58 1.26 -23.18
N GLU A 153 -6.86 0.33 -22.54
CA GLU A 153 -5.44 0.07 -22.80
C GLU A 153 -5.19 -0.97 -23.92
N GLN A 154 -6.16 -1.86 -24.22
CA GLN A 154 -6.04 -2.82 -25.32
C GLN A 154 -6.22 -2.20 -26.73
N TRP A 155 -6.73 -0.97 -26.82
CA TRP A 155 -6.98 -0.26 -28.08
C TRP A 155 -6.03 0.93 -28.35
N LYS A 156 -4.90 0.99 -27.64
CA LYS A 156 -3.79 1.95 -27.87
C LYS A 156 -2.53 1.23 -28.33
#